data_AF-A0A2E5HWS4-F1
#
_entry.id   AF-A0A2E5HWS4-F1
#
_cell.length_a   1.000
_cell.length_b   1.000
_cell.length_c   1.000
_cell.angle_alpha   90.00
_cell.angle_beta   90.00
_cell.angle_gamma   90.00
#
_symmetry.space_group_name_H-M   'P 1'
#
loop_
_entity.id
_entity.type
_entity.pdbx_description
1 polymer ?
#
loop_
_entity_poly.entity_id
_entity_poly.type
_entity_poly.pdbx_seq_one_letter_code
_entity_poly.pdbx_strand_id
1 'polypeptide(L)'
;MNTPILFALLALLCGGITAFFSKVIGVNQGYSPSYMIVQAISFVAFAVIIHLVQKHPFELSTRLAGIGLVSGIFAGVATLASLMAFRLGGQGSIIFPIVSLGVIVSVALSFFVYREPITSTKLIGIGFGVASIVFLSR
;
A
#
# COMPACT_ATOMS: atom_id res chain seq x y z
N MET A 1 2.58 -23.38 -9.01
CA MET A 1 2.50 -21.90 -8.96
C MET A 1 3.49 -21.43 -7.89
N ASN A 2 4.41 -20.50 -8.19
CA ASN A 2 5.43 -20.07 -7.23
C ASN A 2 4.79 -19.44 -5.99
N THR A 3 5.13 -19.92 -4.78
CA THR A 3 4.57 -19.45 -3.49
C THR A 3 4.60 -17.92 -3.33
N PRO A 4 5.66 -17.18 -3.74
CA PRO A 4 5.68 -15.71 -3.69
C PRO A 4 4.61 -15.04 -4.57
N ILE A 5 4.30 -15.62 -5.74
CA ILE A 5 3.30 -15.07 -6.66
C ILE A 5 1.91 -15.23 -6.04
N LEU A 6 1.64 -16.33 -5.34
CA LEU A 6 0.38 -16.52 -4.63
C LEU A 6 0.17 -15.46 -3.53
N PHE A 7 1.21 -15.17 -2.75
CA PHE A 7 1.14 -14.10 -1.74
C PHE A 7 0.97 -12.71 -2.36
N ALA A 8 1.61 -12.45 -3.51
CA ALA A 8 1.42 -11.20 -4.25
C ALA A 8 -0.03 -11.04 -4.76
N LEU A 9 -0.65 -12.12 -5.25
CA LEU A 9 -2.06 -12.12 -5.68
C LEU A 9 -3.02 -11.91 -4.50
N LEU A 10 -2.73 -12.54 -3.35
CA LEU A 10 -3.52 -12.31 -2.14
C LEU A 10 -3.39 -10.85 -1.67
N ALA A 11 -2.17 -10.29 -1.70
CA ALA A 11 -1.93 -8.89 -1.37
C ALA A 11 -2.65 -7.93 -2.33
N LEU A 12 -2.69 -8.24 -3.63
CA LEU A 12 -3.46 -7.48 -4.62
C LEU A 12 -4.96 -7.45 -4.27
N LEU A 13 -5.54 -8.61 -3.96
CA LEU A 13 -6.96 -8.71 -3.59
C LEU A 13 -7.27 -7.94 -2.29
N CYS A 14 -6.53 -8.22 -1.21
CA CYS A 14 -6.75 -7.57 0.07
C CYS A 14 -6.46 -6.06 0.02
N GLY A 15 -5.42 -5.65 -0.71
CA GLY A 15 -5.06 -4.25 -0.93
C GLY A 15 -6.16 -3.50 -1.69
N GLY A 16 -6.71 -4.10 -2.75
CA GLY A 16 -7.82 -3.53 -3.51
C GLY A 16 -9.09 -3.34 -2.66
N ILE A 17 -9.45 -4.32 -1.84
CA ILE A 17 -10.58 -4.23 -0.90
C ILE A 17 -10.36 -3.10 0.13
N THR A 18 -9.13 -2.99 0.65
CA THR A 18 -8.77 -1.92 1.61
C THR A 18 -8.87 -0.53 0.98
N ALA A 19 -8.41 -0.38 -0.26
CA ALA A 19 -8.54 0.87 -1.02
C ALA A 19 -10.01 1.23 -1.26
N PHE A 20 -10.86 0.24 -1.56
CA PHE A 20 -12.30 0.45 -1.70
C PHE A 20 -12.95 0.95 -0.41
N PHE A 21 -12.64 0.35 0.74
CA PHE A 21 -13.16 0.84 2.02
C PHE A 21 -12.70 2.27 2.33
N SER A 22 -11.47 2.63 1.96
CA SER A 22 -10.99 4.01 2.08
C SER A 22 -11.83 4.98 1.24
N LYS A 23 -12.22 4.58 0.02
CA LYS A 23 -13.17 5.37 -0.80
C LYS A 23 -14.54 5.51 -0.13
N VAL A 24 -15.09 4.44 0.43
CA VAL A 24 -16.40 4.47 1.13
C VAL A 24 -16.38 5.49 2.26
N ILE A 25 -15.32 5.51 3.07
CA ILE A 25 -15.18 6.49 4.16
C ILE A 25 -15.02 7.90 3.63
N GLY A 26 -14.21 8.08 2.58
CA GLY A 26 -13.96 9.37 1.97
C GLY A 26 -15.23 10.02 1.41
N VAL A 27 -16.02 9.27 0.62
CA VAL A 27 -17.28 9.76 0.03
C VAL A 27 -18.33 10.08 1.11
N ASN A 28 -18.39 9.28 2.18
CA ASN A 28 -19.33 9.49 3.29
C ASN A 28 -18.86 10.53 4.31
N GLN A 29 -17.81 11.31 4.01
CA GLN A 29 -17.25 12.37 4.87
C GLN A 29 -16.81 11.89 6.28
N GLY A 30 -16.58 10.59 6.48
CA GLY A 30 -16.28 10.03 7.79
C GLY A 30 -14.90 10.44 8.31
N TYR A 31 -14.81 11.02 9.51
CA TYR A 31 -13.62 11.71 10.06
C TYR A 31 -12.32 10.88 9.90
N SER A 32 -11.39 11.38 9.08
CA SER A 32 -10.20 10.61 8.65
C SER A 32 -9.35 10.10 9.81
N PRO A 33 -9.02 10.90 10.84
CA PRO A 33 -8.24 10.43 11.98
C PRO A 33 -8.94 9.29 12.75
N SER A 34 -10.25 9.38 12.99
CA SER A 34 -10.98 8.29 13.67
C SER A 34 -10.97 7.00 12.86
N TYR A 35 -11.15 7.08 11.55
CA TYR A 35 -11.07 5.90 10.68
C TYR A 35 -9.68 5.25 10.72
N MET A 36 -8.62 6.06 10.65
CA MET A 36 -7.25 5.55 10.71
C MET A 36 -6.92 4.91 12.05
N ILE A 37 -7.42 5.46 13.16
CA ILE A 37 -7.24 4.86 14.49
C ILE A 37 -7.92 3.48 14.54
N VAL A 38 -9.18 3.38 14.08
CA VAL A 38 -9.90 2.10 14.04
C VAL A 38 -9.17 1.09 13.14
N GLN A 39 -8.71 1.53 11.96
CA GLN A 39 -7.91 0.70 11.06
C GLN A 39 -6.60 0.22 11.71
N ALA A 40 -5.90 1.09 12.43
CA ALA A 40 -4.67 0.74 13.14
C ALA A 40 -4.92 -0.28 14.25
N ILE A 41 -6.01 -0.14 15.02
CA ILE A 41 -6.40 -1.11 16.05
C ILE A 41 -6.67 -2.48 15.41
N SER A 42 -7.42 -2.54 14.31
CA SER A 42 -7.66 -3.79 13.59
C SER A 42 -6.35 -4.42 13.06
N PHE A 43 -5.42 -3.60 12.58
CA PHE A 43 -4.12 -4.06 12.10
C PHE A 43 -3.25 -4.64 13.23
N VAL A 44 -3.20 -3.96 14.39
CA VAL A 44 -2.49 -4.44 15.58
C VAL A 44 -3.10 -5.75 16.08
N ALA A 45 -4.43 -5.84 16.16
CA ALA A 45 -5.11 -7.06 16.58
C ALA A 45 -4.76 -8.25 15.67
N PHE A 46 -4.74 -8.03 14.35
CA PHE A 46 -4.33 -9.05 13.39
C PHE A 46 -2.86 -9.48 13.58
N ALA A 47 -1.94 -8.54 13.80
CA ALA A 47 -0.54 -8.83 14.06
C ALA A 47 -0.32 -9.62 15.37
N VAL A 48 -1.10 -9.33 16.41
CA VAL A 48 -1.09 -10.09 17.68
C VAL A 48 -1.57 -11.52 17.46
N ILE A 49 -2.66 -11.73 16.71
CA ILE A 49 -3.14 -13.08 16.38
C ILE A 49 -2.06 -13.89 15.66
N ILE A 50 -1.35 -13.27 14.71
CA ILE A 50 -0.24 -13.94 14.01
C ILE A 50 0.86 -14.35 14.99
N HIS A 51 1.28 -13.48 15.92
CA HIS A 51 2.28 -13.84 16.94
C HIS A 51 1.81 -14.98 17.84
N LEU A 52 0.54 -14.98 18.23
CA LEU A 52 -0.04 -16.06 19.06
C LEU A 52 -0.07 -17.41 18.32
N VAL A 53 -0.40 -17.41 17.03
CA VAL A 53 -0.45 -18.63 16.20
C VAL A 53 0.95 -19.14 15.88
N GLN A 54 1.87 -18.25 15.51
CA GLN A 54 3.24 -18.62 15.14
C GLN A 54 4.15 -18.89 16.34
N LYS A 55 3.76 -18.44 17.54
CA LYS A 55 4.52 -18.53 18.80
C LYS A 55 5.95 -18.01 18.67
N HIS A 56 6.16 -17.04 17.78
CA HIS A 56 7.47 -16.45 17.54
C HIS A 56 7.72 -15.34 18.57
N PRO A 57 8.94 -15.25 19.16
CA PRO A 57 9.28 -14.15 20.04
C PRO A 57 9.29 -12.83 19.24
N PHE A 58 8.94 -11.74 19.91
CA PHE A 58 9.04 -10.41 19.32
C PHE A 58 10.51 -10.04 19.17
N GLU A 59 11.05 -10.24 17.97
CA GLU A 59 12.43 -9.92 17.64
C GLU A 59 12.46 -8.78 16.63
N LEU A 60 12.79 -7.58 17.11
CA LEU A 60 12.89 -6.40 16.27
C LEU A 60 14.09 -5.56 16.66
N SER A 61 15.10 -5.51 15.77
CA SER A 61 16.28 -4.66 15.96
C SER A 61 15.89 -3.18 15.99
N THR A 62 16.58 -2.36 16.80
CA THR A 62 16.36 -0.90 16.87
C THR A 62 16.44 -0.21 15.51
N ARG A 63 17.29 -0.70 14.60
CA ARG A 63 17.38 -0.21 13.22
C ARG A 63 16.10 -0.51 12.42
N LEU A 64 15.57 -1.72 12.55
CA LEU A 64 14.34 -2.14 11.88
C LEU A 64 13.11 -1.44 12.50
N ALA A 65 13.15 -1.14 13.80
CA ALA A 65 12.14 -0.31 14.46
C ALA A 65 12.07 1.08 13.85
N GLY A 66 13.23 1.72 13.62
CA GLY A 66 13.30 3.00 12.93
C GLY A 66 12.66 2.98 11.54
N ILE A 67 12.92 1.92 10.76
CA ILE A 67 12.30 1.73 9.44
C ILE A 67 10.78 1.57 9.58
N GLY A 68 10.31 0.80 10.56
CA GLY A 68 8.88 0.61 10.83
C GLY A 68 8.16 1.89 11.22
N LEU A 69 8.80 2.77 11.99
CA LEU A 69 8.23 4.08 12.36
C LEU A 69 8.12 4.99 11.14
N VAL A 70 9.18 5.07 10.34
CA VAL A 70 9.20 5.89 9.12
C VAL A 70 8.15 5.39 8.13
N SER A 71 8.07 4.07 7.90
CA SER A 71 7.07 3.49 7.00
C SER A 71 5.65 3.72 7.50
N GLY A 72 5.42 3.67 8.81
CA GLY A 72 4.13 4.00 9.44
C GLY A 72 3.69 5.43 9.16
N ILE A 73 4.61 6.40 9.20
CA ILE A 73 4.32 7.80 8.85
C ILE A 73 3.91 7.92 7.38
N PHE A 74 4.69 7.33 6.46
CA PHE A 74 4.37 7.36 5.03
C PHE A 74 3.03 6.67 4.72
N ALA A 75 2.74 5.54 5.37
CA ALA A 75 1.45 4.87 5.25
C ALA A 75 0.30 5.75 5.75
N GLY A 76 0.49 6.42 6.89
CA GLY A 76 -0.48 7.37 7.43
C GLY A 76 -0.75 8.54 6.47
N VAL A 77 0.30 9.15 5.92
CA VAL A 77 0.19 10.23 4.92
C VAL A 77 -0.52 9.74 3.66
N ALA A 78 -0.16 8.57 3.14
CA ALA A 78 -0.79 7.99 1.96
C ALA A 78 -2.29 7.74 2.16
N THR A 79 -2.68 7.20 3.32
CA THR A 79 -4.09 6.97 3.68
C THR A 79 -4.84 8.28 3.84
N LEU A 80 -4.28 9.28 4.53
CA LEU A 80 -4.88 10.61 4.68
C LEU A 80 -5.10 11.29 3.33
N ALA A 81 -4.08 11.33 2.48
CA ALA A 81 -4.15 11.95 1.16
C ALA A 81 -5.21 11.26 0.28
N SER A 82 -5.25 9.93 0.30
CA SER A 82 -6.25 9.14 -0.44
C SER A 82 -7.67 9.43 0.05
N LEU A 83 -7.88 9.44 1.37
CA LEU A 83 -9.18 9.77 1.98
C LEU A 83 -9.62 11.19 1.59
N MET A 84 -8.70 12.16 1.63
CA MET A 84 -9.00 13.54 1.27
C MET A 84 -9.37 13.67 -0.21
N ALA A 85 -8.66 12.97 -1.10
CA ALA A 85 -8.98 12.95 -2.52
C ALA A 85 -10.40 12.43 -2.78
N PHE A 86 -10.84 11.38 -2.06
CA PHE A 86 -12.22 10.88 -2.14
C PHE A 86 -13.24 11.83 -1.51
N ARG A 87 -12.91 12.48 -0.38
CA ARG A 87 -13.77 13.49 0.27
C ARG A 87 -14.05 14.69 -0.61
N LEU A 88 -13.08 15.08 -1.43
CA LEU A 88 -13.18 16.17 -2.40
C LEU A 88 -13.95 15.76 -3.68
N GLY A 89 -14.54 14.57 -3.73
CA GLY A 89 -15.33 14.10 -4.87
C GLY A 89 -14.53 13.42 -5.98
N GLY A 90 -13.26 13.10 -5.73
CA GLY A 90 -12.44 12.40 -6.72
C GLY A 90 -12.96 11.00 -7.03
N GLN A 91 -12.97 10.65 -8.30
CA GLN A 91 -13.49 9.37 -8.76
C GLN A 91 -12.49 8.23 -8.46
N GLY A 92 -13.02 7.08 -8.04
CA GLY A 92 -12.20 5.87 -7.81
C GLY A 92 -11.46 5.40 -9.06
N SER A 93 -12.07 5.53 -10.23
CA SER A 93 -11.46 5.24 -11.53
C SER A 93 -10.19 6.06 -11.79
N ILE A 94 -10.07 7.26 -11.21
CA ILE A 94 -8.93 8.15 -11.39
C ILE A 94 -7.93 7.99 -10.23
N ILE A 95 -8.43 7.96 -8.98
CA ILE A 95 -7.56 7.93 -7.80
C ILE A 95 -6.87 6.57 -7.64
N PHE A 96 -7.57 5.44 -7.82
CA PHE A 96 -6.95 4.12 -7.59
C PHE A 96 -5.76 3.85 -8.52
N PRO A 97 -5.82 4.16 -9.83
CA PRO A 97 -4.65 4.02 -10.70
C PRO A 97 -3.50 4.94 -10.30
N ILE A 98 -3.77 6.20 -9.94
CA ILE A 98 -2.73 7.14 -9.50
C ILE A 98 -2.03 6.63 -8.24
N VAL A 99 -2.78 6.18 -7.22
CA VAL A 99 -2.20 5.61 -6.00
C VAL A 99 -1.38 4.35 -6.32
N SER A 100 -1.82 3.55 -7.29
CA SER A 100 -1.11 2.35 -7.73
C SER A 100 0.26 2.65 -8.38
N LEU A 101 0.49 3.87 -8.89
CA LEU A 101 1.82 4.31 -9.37
C LEU A 101 2.88 4.34 -8.25
N GLY A 102 2.48 4.26 -6.98
CA GLY A 102 3.40 4.04 -5.87
C GLY A 102 4.31 2.83 -6.09
N VAL A 103 3.88 1.83 -6.87
CA VAL A 103 4.74 0.69 -7.26
C VAL A 103 6.01 1.14 -7.99
N ILE A 104 5.96 2.21 -8.78
CA ILE A 104 7.11 2.73 -9.51
C ILE A 104 8.14 3.28 -8.53
N VAL A 105 7.67 4.01 -7.50
CA VAL A 105 8.53 4.53 -6.45
C VAL A 105 9.20 3.37 -5.71
N SER A 106 8.43 2.34 -5.33
CA SER A 106 8.96 1.15 -4.66
C SER A 106 9.97 0.38 -5.52
N VAL A 107 9.68 0.16 -6.81
CA VAL A 107 10.58 -0.54 -7.73
C VAL A 107 11.86 0.26 -7.99
N ALA A 108 11.75 1.58 -8.16
CA ALA A 108 12.91 2.46 -8.31
C ALA A 108 13.78 2.42 -7.05
N LEU A 109 13.18 2.53 -5.86
CA LEU A 109 13.91 2.39 -4.59
C LEU A 109 14.55 1.01 -4.46
N SER A 110 13.90 -0.07 -4.89
CA SER A 110 14.49 -1.40 -4.90
C SER A 110 15.73 -1.49 -5.79
N PHE A 111 15.71 -0.86 -6.96
CA PHE A 111 16.89 -0.79 -7.83
C PHE A 111 18.03 0.01 -7.19
N PHE A 112 17.73 1.15 -6.58
CA PHE A 112 18.76 2.01 -5.98
C PHE A 112 19.35 1.42 -4.68
N VAL A 113 18.49 0.91 -3.79
CA VAL A 113 18.88 0.46 -2.44
C VAL A 113 19.42 -0.97 -2.47
N TYR A 114 18.72 -1.89 -3.14
CA TYR A 114 19.08 -3.32 -3.16
C TYR A 114 19.90 -3.71 -4.39
N ARG A 115 20.15 -2.77 -5.31
CA ARG A 115 20.96 -2.99 -6.52
C ARG A 115 20.46 -4.17 -7.35
N GLU A 116 19.15 -4.37 -7.41
CA GLU A 116 18.57 -5.41 -8.25
C GLU A 116 18.96 -5.19 -9.73
N PRO A 117 19.18 -6.27 -10.51
CA PRO A 117 19.50 -6.14 -11.91
C PRO A 117 18.34 -5.48 -12.66
N ILE A 118 18.67 -4.38 -13.35
CA ILE A 118 17.78 -3.67 -14.24
C ILE A 118 17.80 -4.40 -15.58
N THR A 119 16.71 -5.10 -15.89
CA THR A 119 16.53 -5.72 -17.21
C THR A 119 15.67 -4.82 -18.09
N SER A 120 15.91 -4.86 -19.41
CA SER A 120 15.11 -4.09 -20.38
C SER A 120 13.61 -4.42 -20.27
N THR A 121 13.27 -5.66 -19.92
CA THR A 121 11.89 -6.09 -19.66
C THR A 121 11.24 -5.41 -18.46
N LYS A 122 11.98 -5.19 -17.35
CA LYS A 122 11.47 -4.45 -16.19
C LYS A 122 11.21 -2.99 -16.53
N LEU A 123 12.13 -2.34 -17.26
CA LEU A 123 12.00 -0.97 -17.73
C LEU A 123 10.78 -0.78 -18.65
N ILE A 124 10.62 -1.65 -19.63
CA ILE A 124 9.47 -1.64 -20.54
C ILE A 124 8.17 -1.90 -19.77
N GLY A 125 8.17 -2.84 -18.82
CA GLY A 125 7.02 -3.11 -17.96
C GLY A 125 6.59 -1.91 -17.11
N ILE A 126 7.54 -1.17 -16.53
CA ILE A 126 7.25 0.09 -15.83
C ILE A 126 6.64 1.11 -16.80
N GLY A 127 7.22 1.26 -17.99
CA GLY A 127 6.70 2.16 -19.03
C GLY A 127 5.26 1.84 -19.43
N PHE A 128 4.94 0.56 -19.67
CA PHE A 128 3.57 0.12 -19.95
C PHE A 128 2.64 0.28 -18.74
N GLY A 129 3.13 0.06 -17.52
CA GLY A 129 2.35 0.30 -16.30
C GLY A 129 1.93 1.76 -16.16
N VAL A 130 2.87 2.70 -16.39
CA VAL A 130 2.57 4.14 -16.44
C VAL A 130 1.54 4.43 -17.52
N ALA A 131 1.76 3.93 -18.74
CA ALA A 131 0.88 4.19 -19.86
C ALA A 131 -0.56 3.68 -19.61
N SER A 132 -0.72 2.45 -19.13
CA SER A 132 -2.01 1.86 -18.79
C SER A 132 -2.78 2.71 -17.79
N ILE A 133 -2.09 3.22 -16.76
CA ILE A 133 -2.70 4.06 -15.73
C ILE A 133 -3.08 5.44 -16.28
N VAL A 134 -2.25 6.07 -17.12
CA VAL A 134 -2.59 7.34 -17.78
C VAL A 134 -3.88 7.19 -18.59
N PHE A 135 -4.04 6.09 -19.33
CA PHE A 135 -5.28 5.80 -20.06
C PHE A 135 -6.47 5.53 -19.13
N LEU A 136 -6.28 4.85 -18.00
CA LEU A 136 -7.36 4.58 -17.03
C LEU A 136 -7.80 5.82 -16.25
N SER A 137 -6.90 6.80 -16.10
CA SER A 137 -7.11 8.03 -15.32
C SER A 137 -7.74 9.19 -16.10
N ARG A 138 -7.97 9.02 -17.41
CA ARG A 138 -8.67 9.98 -18.28
C ARG A 138 -10.11 9.54 -18.51
#